data_AF-A0A5B7BDW3-F1
#
_entry.id   AF-A0A5B7BDW3-F1
#
_cell.length_a   1.000
_cell.length_b   1.000
_cell.length_c   1.000
_cell.angle_alpha   90.00
_cell.angle_beta   90.00
_cell.angle_gamma   90.00
#
_symmetry.space_group_name_H-M   'P 1'
#
loop_
_entity.id
_entity.type
_entity.pdbx_description
1 polymer ?
#
loop_
_entity_poly.entity_id
_entity_poly.type
_entity_poly.pdbx_seq_one_letter_code
_entity_poly.pdbx_strand_id
1 'polypeptide(L)'
;MQKLVYCHLFLLSLSCLSCWALSWSQNQQFKQAKNYEGSSDLVDLEYHMGPVLAAPINLYIIWYGHWNPTHQATIRDFLYSLSSSSAPFPSVADWWRTVRLYTDQTGSNITGNIVLSGEFYDSTYSHGSYLSRLDIQSIIKTAVSTSYGPRALPLNYRNGLYLVLTSSDVKVQDFCRAVCGFHYFTFPIIVGVTVPYAWVGYSGTQCPGMCAYPFAWPNYSGKPPPSTSGGNNIMGAPNGDAGADGMISVIAHELAEVSSNPLVNAWYAGDDPTAPTEIADL
;
A
#
# COMPACT_ATOMS: atom_id res chain seq x y z
N MET A 1 30.69 -14.54 86.07
CA MET A 1 31.73 -14.19 85.08
C MET A 1 31.24 -14.75 83.76
N GLN A 2 30.82 -14.03 82.72
CA GLN A 2 31.17 -12.73 82.14
C GLN A 2 29.90 -12.00 81.61
N LYS A 3 29.97 -10.66 81.56
CA LYS A 3 29.00 -9.73 80.94
C LYS A 3 29.27 -9.59 79.42
N LEU A 4 28.27 -9.16 78.64
CA LEU A 4 28.30 -8.21 77.50
C LEU A 4 27.01 -8.44 76.66
N VAL A 5 25.94 -7.63 76.76
CA VAL A 5 25.69 -6.24 76.29
C VAL A 5 25.73 -6.10 74.76
N TYR A 6 24.57 -6.04 74.10
CA TYR A 6 23.98 -4.80 73.55
C TYR A 6 22.53 -5.02 73.10
N CYS A 7 21.64 -4.14 73.56
CA CYS A 7 20.20 -4.17 73.34
C CYS A 7 19.84 -3.18 72.22
N HIS A 8 19.02 -3.61 71.26
CA HIS A 8 18.36 -2.75 70.28
C HIS A 8 17.27 -1.93 70.97
N LEU A 9 17.15 -0.63 70.65
CA LEU A 9 15.85 0.07 70.66
C LEU A 9 15.90 1.36 69.83
N PHE A 10 14.87 1.45 68.98
CA PHE A 10 14.47 2.54 68.09
C PHE A 10 14.26 3.88 68.79
N LEU A 11 14.40 4.99 68.05
CA LEU A 11 13.49 6.15 68.14
C LEU A 11 13.53 7.01 66.86
N LEU A 12 12.34 7.41 66.42
CA LEU A 12 12.01 8.13 65.20
C LEU A 12 12.46 9.61 65.18
N SER A 13 12.73 10.14 64.00
CA SER A 13 12.34 11.52 63.65
C SER A 13 12.08 11.68 62.15
N LEU A 14 10.84 12.12 61.84
CA LEU A 14 10.38 12.56 60.53
C LEU A 14 11.10 13.85 60.10
N SER A 15 11.52 13.95 58.84
CA SER A 15 11.59 15.25 58.16
C SER A 15 11.35 15.08 56.65
N CYS A 16 10.49 15.97 56.16
CA CYS A 16 9.97 16.08 54.81
C CYS A 16 11.08 16.36 53.79
N LEU A 17 11.05 15.67 52.64
CA LEU A 17 11.70 16.15 51.42
C LEU A 17 10.75 15.99 50.23
N SER A 18 10.53 17.15 49.62
CA SER A 18 9.70 17.54 48.50
C SER A 18 9.88 16.71 47.23
N CYS A 19 8.75 16.59 46.53
CA CYS A 19 8.65 16.15 45.14
C CYS A 19 9.57 16.97 44.23
N TRP A 20 10.48 16.28 43.53
CA TRP A 20 11.06 16.75 42.28
C TRP A 20 10.87 15.63 41.25
N ALA A 21 9.72 15.64 40.58
CA ALA A 21 9.53 14.88 39.36
C ALA A 21 10.32 15.61 38.26
N LEU A 22 11.54 15.15 37.98
CA LEU A 22 12.26 15.54 36.78
C LEU A 22 11.57 14.86 35.59
N SER A 23 10.74 15.61 34.86
CA SER A 23 10.18 15.15 33.59
C SER A 23 11.32 15.03 32.57
N TRP A 24 11.78 13.81 32.33
CA TRP A 24 12.63 13.51 31.19
C TRP A 24 11.78 13.51 29.92
N SER A 25 11.65 14.69 29.30
CA SER A 25 11.24 14.78 27.90
C SER A 25 12.41 14.28 27.04
N GLN A 26 12.41 12.99 26.70
CA GLN A 26 13.28 12.48 25.63
C GLN A 26 12.77 13.01 24.30
N ASN A 27 13.30 14.16 23.89
CA ASN A 27 13.20 14.63 22.52
C ASN A 27 14.23 13.82 21.69
N GLN A 28 13.88 12.58 21.35
CA GLN A 28 14.60 11.78 20.37
C GLN A 28 14.33 12.39 18.98
N GLN A 29 15.09 13.44 18.66
CA GLN A 29 15.15 13.98 17.31
C GLN A 29 15.81 12.91 16.43
N PHE A 30 14.99 12.18 15.68
CA PHE A 30 15.45 11.19 14.70
C PHE A 30 16.53 11.84 13.82
N LYS A 31 17.75 11.32 13.87
CA LYS A 31 18.78 11.63 12.87
C LYS A 31 18.43 10.89 11.59
N GLN A 32 17.41 11.36 10.89
CA GLN A 32 17.01 10.84 9.59
C GLN A 32 18.11 11.22 8.58
N ALA A 33 18.54 10.26 7.75
CA ALA A 33 19.25 10.60 6.52
C ALA A 33 18.37 11.60 5.74
N LYS A 34 18.95 12.63 5.13
CA LYS A 34 18.22 13.58 4.27
C LYS A 34 17.81 12.89 2.96
N ASN A 35 16.93 11.92 3.05
CA ASN A 35 16.14 11.47 1.93
C ASN A 35 14.92 12.39 1.94
N TYR A 36 14.70 13.12 0.84
CA TYR A 36 13.59 14.05 0.68
C TYR A 36 12.27 13.27 0.45
N GLU A 37 11.97 12.35 1.37
CA GLU A 37 10.71 11.59 1.46
C GLU A 37 9.87 12.18 2.62
N GLY A 38 9.75 13.51 2.64
CA GLY A 38 8.92 14.22 3.60
C GLY A 38 7.94 15.10 2.84
N SER A 39 6.76 15.32 3.45
CA SER A 39 5.68 16.17 2.93
C SER A 39 6.24 17.39 2.19
N SER A 40 5.97 17.47 0.89
CA SER A 40 6.43 18.57 0.06
C SER A 40 5.57 19.80 0.32
N ASP A 41 6.18 20.93 0.69
CA ASP A 41 5.48 22.24 0.74
C ASP A 41 5.13 22.77 -0.67
N LEU A 42 5.47 22.02 -1.73
CA LEU A 42 5.28 22.41 -3.13
C LEU A 42 4.05 21.74 -3.79
N VAL A 43 3.46 20.74 -3.15
CA VAL A 43 2.27 20.04 -3.67
C VAL A 43 1.12 20.24 -2.69
N ASP A 44 0.08 20.95 -3.14
CA ASP A 44 -1.14 21.15 -2.37
C ASP A 44 -2.19 20.14 -2.82
N LEU A 45 -2.63 19.27 -1.90
CA LEU A 45 -3.68 18.31 -2.18
C LEU A 45 -5.04 18.95 -2.00
N GLU A 46 -5.85 18.89 -3.06
CA GLU A 46 -7.17 19.48 -3.07
C GLU A 46 -8.25 18.40 -3.19
N TYR A 47 -9.42 18.72 -2.64
CA TYR A 47 -10.61 17.89 -2.78
C TYR A 47 -11.54 18.44 -3.87
N HIS A 48 -11.77 17.65 -4.90
CA HIS A 48 -12.48 17.99 -6.13
C HIS A 48 -13.93 17.49 -6.18
N MET A 49 -14.54 17.27 -5.00
CA MET A 49 -15.96 16.91 -4.82
C MET A 49 -16.37 15.50 -5.30
N GLY A 50 -15.42 14.65 -5.70
CA GLY A 50 -15.65 13.24 -6.02
C GLY A 50 -15.84 12.35 -4.79
N PRO A 51 -16.35 11.12 -4.97
CA PRO A 51 -16.50 10.18 -3.86
C PRO A 51 -15.15 9.60 -3.41
N VAL A 52 -15.10 9.13 -2.17
CA VAL A 52 -14.04 8.22 -1.68
C VAL A 52 -14.63 6.84 -1.39
N LEU A 53 -13.80 5.80 -1.25
CA LEU A 53 -14.25 4.46 -0.88
C LEU A 53 -14.51 4.35 0.63
N ALA A 54 -15.64 4.91 1.08
CA ALA A 54 -16.03 4.96 2.50
C ALA A 54 -16.72 3.68 3.01
N ALA A 55 -17.40 2.92 2.14
CA ALA A 55 -18.02 1.64 2.49
C ALA A 55 -16.97 0.52 2.60
N PRO A 56 -17.22 -0.57 3.36
CA PRO A 56 -16.33 -1.74 3.36
C PRO A 56 -16.05 -2.24 1.94
N ILE A 57 -14.77 -2.41 1.59
CA ILE A 57 -14.34 -2.78 0.24
C ILE A 57 -14.33 -4.31 0.11
N ASN A 58 -15.06 -4.81 -0.89
CA ASN A 58 -14.91 -6.17 -1.36
C ASN A 58 -13.86 -6.20 -2.47
N LEU A 59 -12.64 -6.60 -2.12
CA LEU A 59 -11.51 -6.67 -3.04
C LEU A 59 -11.54 -7.99 -3.82
N TYR A 60 -11.38 -7.91 -5.14
CA TYR A 60 -11.28 -9.08 -6.02
C TYR A 60 -9.97 -9.06 -6.78
N ILE A 61 -9.17 -10.13 -6.67
CA ILE A 61 -7.88 -10.23 -7.38
C ILE A 61 -8.07 -10.96 -8.70
N ILE A 62 -7.45 -10.45 -9.76
CA ILE A 62 -7.36 -11.12 -11.05
C ILE A 62 -5.88 -11.40 -11.33
N TRP A 63 -5.49 -12.67 -11.21
CA TRP A 63 -4.15 -13.16 -11.51
C TRP A 63 -4.02 -13.46 -13.01
N TYR A 64 -3.40 -12.55 -13.75
CA TYR A 64 -3.23 -12.69 -15.20
C TYR A 64 -1.81 -13.16 -15.56
N GLY A 65 -1.71 -14.29 -16.27
CA GLY A 65 -0.47 -14.98 -16.65
C GLY A 65 -0.01 -16.07 -15.67
N HIS A 66 1.25 -16.52 -15.78
CA HIS A 66 1.78 -17.60 -14.93
C HIS A 66 2.38 -17.08 -13.62
N TRP A 67 1.67 -17.38 -12.54
CA TRP A 67 2.04 -16.92 -11.21
C TRP A 67 2.84 -17.93 -10.39
N ASN A 68 3.89 -17.44 -9.71
CA ASN A 68 4.56 -18.17 -8.65
C ASN A 68 3.66 -18.20 -7.40
N PRO A 69 3.31 -19.38 -6.85
CA PRO A 69 2.48 -19.48 -5.64
C PRO A 69 3.03 -18.70 -4.45
N THR A 70 4.36 -18.61 -4.30
CA THR A 70 5.00 -17.84 -3.22
C THR A 70 4.72 -16.34 -3.36
N HIS A 71 4.79 -15.79 -4.57
CA HIS A 71 4.49 -14.36 -4.80
C HIS A 71 3.00 -14.07 -4.51
N GLN A 72 2.11 -14.99 -4.91
CA GLN A 72 0.69 -14.86 -4.61
C GLN A 72 0.41 -14.90 -3.10
N ALA A 73 1.10 -15.78 -2.36
CA ALA A 73 1.00 -15.85 -0.90
C ALA A 73 1.43 -14.53 -0.26
N THR A 74 2.59 -13.99 -0.63
CA THR A 74 3.09 -12.69 -0.12
C THR A 74 2.10 -11.55 -0.37
N ILE A 75 1.51 -11.48 -1.57
CA ILE A 75 0.51 -10.45 -1.91
C ILE A 75 -0.76 -10.63 -1.07
N ARG A 76 -1.25 -11.86 -0.90
CA ARG A 76 -2.42 -12.11 -0.03
C ARG A 76 -2.15 -11.72 1.42
N ASP A 77 -0.99 -12.08 1.95
CA ASP A 77 -0.59 -11.75 3.32
C ASP A 77 -0.56 -10.23 3.55
N PHE A 78 -0.01 -9.48 2.58
CA PHE A 78 -0.08 -8.01 2.60
C PHE A 78 -1.53 -7.51 2.61
N LEU A 79 -2.39 -8.01 1.70
CA LEU A 79 -3.78 -7.56 1.61
C LEU A 79 -4.57 -7.87 2.89
N TYR A 80 -4.36 -9.02 3.51
CA TYR A 80 -4.96 -9.35 4.81
C TYR A 80 -4.46 -8.44 5.95
N SER A 81 -3.23 -7.94 5.85
CA SER A 81 -2.64 -7.08 6.88
C SER A 81 -3.21 -5.65 6.91
N LEU A 82 -3.85 -5.17 5.82
CA LEU A 82 -4.46 -3.84 5.73
C LEU A 82 -5.57 -3.60 6.76
N SER A 83 -6.33 -4.65 7.09
CA SER A 83 -7.47 -4.58 8.02
C SER A 83 -7.22 -5.36 9.32
N SER A 84 -5.98 -5.74 9.60
CA SER A 84 -5.63 -6.48 10.82
C SER A 84 -5.67 -5.57 12.05
N SER A 85 -6.59 -5.84 12.98
CA SER A 85 -6.74 -5.09 14.23
C SER A 85 -5.79 -5.57 15.35
N SER A 86 -5.10 -6.69 15.15
CA SER A 86 -4.24 -7.33 16.16
C SER A 86 -2.74 -7.21 15.86
N ALA A 87 -2.36 -6.57 14.75
CA ALA A 87 -0.97 -6.39 14.38
C ALA A 87 -0.25 -5.43 15.36
N PRO A 88 0.98 -5.75 15.80
CA PRO A 88 1.76 -4.84 16.64
C PRO A 88 2.21 -3.63 15.83
N PHE A 89 2.28 -2.46 16.48
CA PHE A 89 2.80 -1.24 15.87
C PHE A 89 4.33 -1.32 15.67
N PRO A 90 4.87 -0.87 14.52
CA PRO A 90 4.16 -0.38 13.33
C PRO A 90 3.64 -1.53 12.44
N SER A 91 2.45 -1.35 11.86
CA SER A 91 1.82 -2.32 10.95
C SER A 91 1.29 -1.68 9.66
N VAL A 92 0.94 -2.51 8.68
CA VAL A 92 0.26 -2.06 7.45
C VAL A 92 -1.10 -1.41 7.76
N ALA A 93 -1.84 -1.93 8.75
CA ALA A 93 -3.07 -1.31 9.22
C ALA A 93 -2.84 0.06 9.87
N ASP A 94 -1.72 0.25 10.57
CA ASP A 94 -1.33 1.56 11.12
C ASP A 94 -1.01 2.57 10.02
N TRP A 95 -0.31 2.13 8.97
CA TRP A 95 -0.06 2.96 7.79
C TRP A 95 -1.36 3.31 7.06
N TRP A 96 -2.27 2.34 6.87
CA TRP A 96 -3.57 2.56 6.24
C TRP A 96 -4.43 3.59 7.00
N ARG A 97 -4.21 3.76 8.31
CA ARG A 97 -4.87 4.81 9.10
C ARG A 97 -4.58 6.22 8.59
N THR A 98 -3.43 6.44 7.93
CA THR A 98 -3.12 7.71 7.26
C THR A 98 -4.01 7.92 6.03
N VAL A 99 -4.19 6.88 5.21
CA VAL A 99 -5.12 6.92 4.05
C VAL A 99 -6.54 7.25 4.53
N ARG A 100 -6.94 6.72 5.68
CA ARG A 100 -8.27 7.00 6.27
C ARG A 100 -8.50 8.44 6.69
N LEU A 101 -7.50 9.33 6.65
CA LEU A 101 -7.68 10.75 6.97
C LEU A 101 -8.45 11.52 5.87
N TYR A 102 -8.43 11.02 4.63
CA TYR A 102 -9.13 11.64 3.50
C TYR A 102 -10.63 11.32 3.52
N THR A 103 -11.45 12.32 3.19
CA THR A 103 -12.92 12.26 3.27
C THR A 103 -13.60 12.74 1.99
N ASP A 104 -14.84 12.33 1.76
CA ASP A 104 -15.68 12.97 0.73
C ASP A 104 -16.48 14.17 1.29
N GLN A 105 -17.35 14.75 0.46
CA GLN A 105 -18.22 15.87 0.78
C GLN A 105 -19.24 15.56 1.89
N THR A 106 -19.50 14.28 2.17
CA THR A 106 -20.37 13.87 3.29
C THR A 106 -19.62 13.87 4.63
N GLY A 107 -18.30 14.05 4.61
CA GLY A 107 -17.43 13.88 5.77
C GLY A 107 -17.11 12.42 6.08
N SER A 108 -17.46 11.50 5.17
CA SER A 108 -17.15 10.08 5.36
C SER A 108 -15.70 9.81 5.00
N ASN A 109 -14.95 9.21 5.93
CA ASN A 109 -13.58 8.78 5.72
C ASN A 109 -13.49 7.55 4.84
N ILE A 110 -12.34 7.38 4.17
CA ILE A 110 -11.98 6.09 3.56
C ILE A 110 -12.08 4.96 4.59
N THR A 111 -12.60 3.81 4.15
CA THR A 111 -12.80 2.66 5.02
C THR A 111 -11.48 2.05 5.53
N GLY A 112 -11.51 1.52 6.75
CA GLY A 112 -10.44 0.64 7.25
C GLY A 112 -10.70 -0.85 6.98
N ASN A 113 -11.81 -1.18 6.33
CA ASN A 113 -12.25 -2.56 6.12
C ASN A 113 -12.15 -2.93 4.64
N ILE A 114 -11.13 -3.72 4.31
CA ILE A 114 -10.84 -4.29 3.00
C ILE A 114 -10.87 -5.80 3.15
N VAL A 115 -11.74 -6.47 2.41
CA VAL A 115 -11.92 -7.93 2.48
C VAL A 115 -11.64 -8.54 1.12
N LEU A 116 -10.66 -9.44 1.06
CA LEU A 116 -10.46 -10.30 -0.12
C LEU A 116 -11.67 -11.21 -0.29
N SER A 117 -12.50 -10.90 -1.29
CA SER A 117 -13.82 -11.50 -1.50
C SER A 117 -13.88 -12.48 -2.68
N GLY A 118 -12.82 -12.57 -3.46
CA GLY A 118 -12.70 -13.55 -4.54
C GLY A 118 -11.44 -13.38 -5.37
N GLU A 119 -11.08 -14.44 -6.08
CA GLU A 119 -9.91 -14.47 -6.95
C GLU A 119 -10.25 -15.12 -8.28
N PHE A 120 -9.71 -14.59 -9.36
CA PHE A 120 -9.78 -15.14 -10.70
C PHE A 120 -8.36 -15.44 -11.20
N TYR A 121 -8.20 -16.53 -11.94
CA TYR A 121 -6.92 -16.97 -12.47
C TYR A 121 -7.03 -17.12 -13.98
N ASP A 122 -6.25 -16.34 -14.71
CA ASP A 122 -6.15 -16.39 -16.17
C ASP A 122 -4.72 -16.75 -16.59
N SER A 123 -4.38 -18.02 -16.42
CA SER A 123 -3.11 -18.58 -16.92
C SER A 123 -3.13 -18.86 -18.43
N THR A 124 -4.28 -18.65 -19.08
CA THR A 124 -4.44 -18.88 -20.54
C THR A 124 -4.17 -17.63 -21.37
N TYR A 125 -3.95 -16.48 -20.72
CA TYR A 125 -3.77 -15.18 -21.36
C TYR A 125 -4.93 -14.85 -22.29
N SER A 126 -6.16 -14.72 -21.76
CA SER A 126 -7.35 -14.50 -22.59
C SER A 126 -7.29 -13.29 -23.54
N HIS A 127 -6.40 -12.33 -23.26
CA HIS A 127 -6.12 -11.14 -24.08
C HIS A 127 -4.65 -11.06 -24.56
N GLY A 128 -3.92 -12.19 -24.57
CA GLY A 128 -2.51 -12.26 -24.96
C GLY A 128 -1.51 -11.80 -23.89
N SER A 129 -0.22 -11.85 -24.19
CA SER A 129 0.87 -11.50 -23.24
C SER A 129 1.43 -10.08 -23.42
N TYR A 130 0.85 -9.30 -24.34
CA TYR A 130 1.17 -7.90 -24.59
C TYR A 130 -0.13 -7.11 -24.49
N LEU A 131 -0.25 -6.27 -23.46
CA LEU A 131 -1.50 -5.60 -23.09
C LEU A 131 -1.36 -4.08 -23.19
N SER A 132 -2.42 -3.42 -23.60
CA SER A 132 -2.67 -2.00 -23.43
C SER A 132 -3.46 -1.73 -22.14
N ARG A 133 -3.66 -0.45 -21.78
CA ARG A 133 -4.53 -0.08 -20.66
C ARG A 133 -6.00 -0.49 -20.88
N LEU A 134 -6.47 -0.51 -22.13
CA LEU A 134 -7.82 -0.97 -22.47
C LEU A 134 -7.97 -2.48 -22.30
N ASP A 135 -6.90 -3.25 -22.53
CA ASP A 135 -6.93 -4.70 -22.32
C ASP A 135 -7.11 -5.06 -20.84
N ILE A 136 -6.63 -4.22 -19.92
CA ILE A 136 -6.86 -4.41 -18.47
C ILE A 136 -8.37 -4.39 -18.15
N GLN A 137 -9.14 -3.49 -18.75
CA GLN A 137 -10.60 -3.48 -18.59
C GLN A 137 -11.26 -4.70 -19.25
N SER A 138 -10.72 -5.15 -20.37
CA SER A 138 -11.18 -6.37 -21.05
C SER A 138 -10.90 -7.64 -20.23
N ILE A 139 -9.80 -7.67 -19.47
CA ILE A 139 -9.49 -8.74 -18.50
C ILE A 139 -10.50 -8.75 -17.36
N ILE A 140 -10.87 -7.58 -16.82
CA ILE A 140 -11.94 -7.49 -15.81
C ILE A 140 -13.26 -8.02 -16.38
N LYS A 141 -13.61 -7.63 -17.61
CA LYS A 141 -14.79 -8.16 -18.31
C LYS A 141 -14.77 -9.69 -18.42
N THR A 142 -13.62 -10.28 -18.76
CA THR A 142 -13.45 -11.74 -18.79
C THR A 142 -13.68 -12.35 -17.42
N ALA A 143 -13.05 -11.79 -16.38
CA ALA A 143 -13.10 -12.33 -15.02
C ALA A 143 -14.51 -12.33 -14.41
N VAL A 144 -15.36 -11.37 -14.79
CA VAL A 144 -16.77 -11.28 -14.34
C VAL A 144 -17.76 -11.97 -15.29
N SER A 145 -17.28 -12.53 -16.41
CA SER A 145 -18.15 -13.19 -17.38
C SER A 145 -18.74 -14.48 -16.84
N THR A 146 -20.07 -14.60 -16.90
CA THR A 146 -20.81 -15.78 -16.44
C THR A 146 -20.43 -17.06 -17.20
N SER A 147 -19.78 -16.95 -18.37
CA SER A 147 -19.22 -18.09 -19.11
C SER A 147 -18.18 -18.88 -18.32
N TYR A 148 -17.55 -18.26 -17.30
CA TYR A 148 -16.62 -18.94 -16.40
C TYR A 148 -17.32 -19.66 -15.23
N GLY A 149 -18.66 -19.60 -15.17
CA GLY A 149 -19.48 -20.32 -14.21
C GLY A 149 -19.07 -20.00 -12.77
N PRO A 150 -18.81 -21.01 -11.91
CA PRO A 150 -18.48 -20.79 -10.50
C PRO A 150 -17.12 -20.11 -10.29
N ARG A 151 -16.27 -20.02 -11.34
CA ARG A 151 -15.00 -19.30 -11.28
C ARG A 151 -15.16 -17.81 -11.57
N ALA A 152 -16.30 -17.37 -12.11
CA ALA A 152 -16.53 -15.96 -12.40
C ALA A 152 -16.57 -15.14 -11.11
N LEU A 153 -15.94 -13.98 -11.12
CA LEU A 153 -16.09 -12.98 -10.07
C LEU A 153 -17.46 -12.31 -10.18
N PRO A 154 -18.08 -11.89 -9.07
CA PRO A 154 -19.28 -11.08 -9.15
C PRO A 154 -18.94 -9.72 -9.77
N LEU A 155 -19.87 -9.12 -10.53
CA LEU A 155 -19.77 -7.73 -10.99
C LEU A 155 -20.37 -6.80 -9.91
N ASN A 156 -19.58 -6.46 -8.91
CA ASN A 156 -20.01 -5.73 -7.72
C ASN A 156 -19.82 -4.21 -7.87
N TYR A 157 -20.85 -3.52 -8.33
CA TYR A 157 -20.84 -2.07 -8.52
C TYR A 157 -21.10 -1.25 -7.24
N ARG A 158 -21.36 -1.88 -6.10
CA ARG A 158 -21.69 -1.15 -4.85
C ARG A 158 -20.46 -0.85 -4.02
N ASN A 159 -19.60 -1.85 -3.86
CA ASN A 159 -18.41 -1.76 -3.03
C ASN A 159 -17.29 -2.71 -3.50
N GLY A 160 -17.32 -3.10 -4.78
CA GLY A 160 -16.29 -3.92 -5.40
C GLY A 160 -15.11 -3.08 -5.86
N LEU A 161 -13.91 -3.59 -5.61
CA LEU A 161 -12.65 -3.08 -6.16
C LEU A 161 -11.92 -4.24 -6.83
N TYR A 162 -11.50 -4.07 -8.08
CA TYR A 162 -10.82 -5.11 -8.84
C TYR A 162 -9.33 -4.80 -8.93
N LEU A 163 -8.49 -5.73 -8.49
CA LEU A 163 -7.04 -5.62 -8.56
C LEU A 163 -6.52 -6.60 -9.62
N VAL A 164 -6.10 -6.08 -10.76
CA VAL A 164 -5.51 -6.88 -11.84
C VAL A 164 -4.00 -6.95 -11.65
N LEU A 165 -3.46 -8.16 -11.48
CA LEU A 165 -2.04 -8.38 -11.27
C LEU A 165 -1.49 -9.20 -12.44
N THR A 166 -0.50 -8.65 -13.14
CA THR A 166 0.15 -9.32 -14.26
C THR A 166 1.48 -9.93 -13.84
N SER A 167 1.69 -11.22 -14.15
CA SER A 167 2.91 -11.96 -13.82
C SER A 167 4.13 -11.55 -14.65
N SER A 168 5.27 -12.14 -14.32
CA SER A 168 6.61 -11.80 -14.86
C SER A 168 6.79 -12.01 -16.36
N ASP A 169 5.88 -12.74 -16.99
CA ASP A 169 5.83 -13.12 -18.40
C ASP A 169 4.82 -12.31 -19.23
N VAL A 170 4.21 -11.29 -18.65
CA VAL A 170 3.26 -10.38 -19.30
C VAL A 170 3.85 -8.98 -19.42
N LYS A 171 3.69 -8.37 -20.58
CA LYS A 171 4.11 -7.00 -20.86
C LYS A 171 2.89 -6.10 -20.98
N VAL A 172 2.95 -4.94 -20.34
CA VAL A 172 1.90 -3.92 -20.42
C VAL A 172 2.51 -2.64 -20.96
N GLN A 173 1.77 -1.93 -21.81
CA GLN A 173 2.19 -0.66 -22.37
C GLN A 173 2.56 0.32 -21.24
N ASP A 174 3.67 1.04 -21.44
CA ASP A 174 4.20 2.06 -20.52
C ASP A 174 4.67 1.57 -19.14
N PHE A 175 4.49 0.29 -18.84
CA PHE A 175 5.12 -0.38 -17.69
C PHE A 175 6.64 -0.25 -17.80
N CYS A 176 7.30 0.01 -16.67
CA CYS A 176 8.76 0.17 -16.61
C CYS A 176 9.31 1.37 -17.40
N ARG A 177 8.45 2.32 -17.79
CA ARG A 177 8.83 3.54 -18.50
C ARG A 177 8.21 4.77 -17.87
N ALA A 178 6.89 4.74 -17.71
CA ALA A 178 6.13 5.82 -17.11
C ALA A 178 5.49 5.40 -15.79
N VAL A 179 5.10 4.13 -15.67
CA VAL A 179 4.34 3.64 -14.51
C VAL A 179 4.77 2.26 -14.04
N CYS A 180 4.49 1.96 -12.77
CA CYS A 180 4.66 0.64 -12.15
C CYS A 180 3.31 -0.05 -11.88
N GLY A 181 2.26 0.76 -11.78
CA GLY A 181 0.86 0.38 -11.66
C GLY A 181 0.00 1.54 -12.14
N PHE A 182 -1.32 1.39 -12.05
CA PHE A 182 -2.24 2.51 -12.10
C PHE A 182 -3.60 2.11 -11.55
N HIS A 183 -4.36 3.08 -11.07
CA HIS A 183 -5.79 2.92 -10.83
C HIS A 183 -6.63 3.69 -11.84
N TYR A 184 -7.87 3.24 -12.02
CA TYR A 184 -8.87 3.89 -12.86
C TYR A 184 -10.26 3.31 -12.56
N PHE A 185 -11.26 3.66 -13.37
CA PHE A 185 -12.58 3.04 -13.32
C PHE A 185 -12.94 2.40 -14.67
N THR A 186 -13.72 1.32 -14.63
CA THR A 186 -14.16 0.65 -15.85
C THR A 186 -15.16 1.50 -16.61
N PHE A 187 -15.11 1.45 -17.94
CA PHE A 187 -16.13 2.07 -18.76
C PHE A 187 -17.36 1.16 -18.86
N PRO A 188 -18.59 1.68 -18.66
CA PRO A 188 -19.82 0.90 -18.84
C PRO A 188 -19.93 0.25 -20.21
N ILE A 189 -19.37 0.86 -21.26
CA ILE A 189 -19.37 0.29 -22.61
C ILE A 189 -18.51 -0.98 -22.73
N ILE A 190 -17.52 -1.16 -21.85
CA ILE A 190 -16.62 -2.32 -21.85
C ILE A 190 -17.16 -3.40 -20.90
N VAL A 191 -17.33 -3.05 -19.62
CA VAL A 191 -17.61 -4.00 -18.52
C VAL A 191 -19.10 -4.06 -18.15
N GLY A 192 -19.91 -3.11 -18.61
CA GLY A 192 -21.35 -3.01 -18.33
C GLY A 192 -21.70 -2.07 -17.17
N VAL A 193 -20.74 -1.78 -16.29
CA VAL A 193 -20.88 -0.83 -15.18
C VAL A 193 -19.56 -0.07 -14.96
N THR A 194 -19.64 1.03 -14.22
CA THR A 194 -18.47 1.72 -13.68
C THR A 194 -18.11 1.11 -12.33
N VAL A 195 -16.91 0.54 -12.23
CA VAL A 195 -16.31 0.10 -10.98
C VAL A 195 -14.85 0.55 -10.91
N PRO A 196 -14.36 0.94 -9.72
CA PRO A 196 -12.94 1.24 -9.55
C PRO A 196 -12.11 -0.04 -9.71
N TYR A 197 -10.92 0.12 -10.26
CA TYR A 197 -9.94 -0.95 -10.38
C TYR A 197 -8.51 -0.40 -10.30
N ALA A 198 -7.58 -1.27 -9.96
CA ALA A 198 -6.16 -1.01 -10.04
C ALA A 198 -5.46 -2.12 -10.82
N TRP A 199 -4.35 -1.79 -11.45
CA TRP A 199 -3.45 -2.75 -12.08
C TRP A 199 -2.03 -2.55 -11.59
N VAL A 200 -1.31 -3.66 -11.35
CA VAL A 200 0.11 -3.65 -10.99
C VAL A 200 0.86 -4.74 -11.75
N GLY A 201 2.02 -4.39 -12.30
CA GLY A 201 2.89 -5.30 -13.03
C GLY A 201 4.05 -5.84 -12.19
N TYR A 202 4.45 -7.10 -12.45
CA TYR A 202 5.66 -7.67 -11.86
C TYR A 202 6.93 -7.09 -12.52
N SER A 203 7.68 -6.29 -11.77
CA SER A 203 8.84 -5.55 -12.29
C SER A 203 10.14 -6.36 -12.28
N GLY A 204 10.23 -7.45 -11.51
CA GLY A 204 11.47 -8.18 -11.24
C GLY A 204 12.23 -8.65 -12.49
N THR A 205 11.50 -9.04 -13.55
CA THR A 205 12.08 -9.48 -14.83
C THR A 205 12.27 -8.37 -15.86
N GLN A 206 11.70 -7.18 -15.65
CA GLN A 206 11.64 -6.12 -16.66
C GLN A 206 12.39 -4.85 -16.24
N CYS A 207 12.17 -4.37 -15.02
CA CYS A 207 12.74 -3.13 -14.50
C CYS A 207 12.81 -3.07 -12.97
N PRO A 208 13.46 -4.05 -12.30
CA PRO A 208 13.49 -4.09 -10.83
C PRO A 208 14.02 -2.77 -10.24
N GLY A 209 15.04 -2.16 -10.86
CA GLY A 209 15.60 -0.89 -10.40
C GLY A 209 14.67 0.32 -10.41
N MET A 210 13.54 0.26 -11.14
CA MET A 210 12.57 1.36 -11.22
C MET A 210 11.36 1.11 -10.32
N CYS A 211 10.77 -0.09 -10.42
CA CYS A 211 9.49 -0.41 -9.79
C CYS A 211 9.61 -1.38 -8.61
N ALA A 212 10.82 -1.61 -8.11
CA ALA A 212 11.09 -2.39 -6.89
C ALA A 212 12.08 -1.69 -5.97
N TYR A 213 12.21 -0.36 -6.06
CA TYR A 213 12.89 0.41 -5.00
C TYR A 213 12.10 0.27 -3.69
N PRO A 214 12.73 0.16 -2.51
CA PRO A 214 14.17 0.21 -2.25
C PRO A 214 14.90 -1.15 -2.32
N PHE A 215 14.26 -2.19 -2.85
CA PHE A 215 14.77 -3.57 -2.93
C PHE A 215 15.65 -3.85 -4.15
N ALA A 216 15.67 -2.94 -5.12
CA ALA A 216 16.51 -2.99 -6.30
C ALA A 216 16.96 -1.58 -6.73
N TRP A 217 18.08 -1.53 -7.46
CA TRP A 217 18.65 -0.30 -8.04
C TRP A 217 18.85 -0.48 -9.54
N PRO A 218 18.65 0.55 -10.38
CA PRO A 218 18.88 0.38 -11.79
C PRO A 218 20.37 0.20 -12.07
N ASN A 219 20.67 -0.75 -12.96
CA ASN A 219 22.02 -0.95 -13.46
C ASN A 219 22.54 0.37 -14.05
N TYR A 220 23.83 0.65 -13.85
CA TYR A 220 24.50 1.86 -14.35
C TYR A 220 24.03 3.20 -13.73
N SER A 221 23.18 3.20 -12.71
CA SER A 221 22.70 4.42 -12.03
C SER A 221 23.60 4.87 -10.86
N GLY A 222 24.90 4.58 -10.94
CA GLY A 222 25.85 4.88 -9.86
C GLY A 222 25.52 4.15 -8.56
N LYS A 223 25.86 4.78 -7.42
CA LYS A 223 25.56 4.21 -6.10
C LYS A 223 24.10 4.52 -5.70
N PRO A 224 23.40 3.59 -5.06
CA PRO A 224 22.10 3.84 -4.42
C PRO A 224 22.14 5.05 -3.47
N PRO A 225 20.98 5.66 -3.15
CA PRO A 225 20.88 6.70 -2.14
C PRO A 225 21.38 6.19 -0.78
N PRO A 226 21.81 7.08 0.13
CA PRO A 226 22.18 6.69 1.47
C PRO A 226 21.02 5.98 2.18
N SER A 227 21.28 4.80 2.75
CA SER A 227 20.30 4.12 3.60
C SER A 227 20.13 4.87 4.92
N THR A 228 19.00 4.63 5.59
CA THR A 228 18.70 5.19 6.92
C THR A 228 19.73 4.80 8.00
N SER A 229 20.47 3.71 7.78
CA SER A 229 21.53 3.21 8.67
C SER A 229 22.95 3.63 8.24
N GLY A 230 23.07 4.43 7.18
CA GLY A 230 24.34 4.86 6.59
C GLY A 230 24.87 3.90 5.52
N GLY A 231 25.59 4.45 4.53
CA GLY A 231 26.10 3.71 3.37
C GLY A 231 25.09 3.65 2.21
N ASN A 232 25.49 3.08 1.07
CA ASN A 232 24.71 3.09 -0.18
C ASN A 232 24.23 1.66 -0.55
N ASN A 233 23.82 0.89 0.46
CA ASN A 233 23.38 -0.49 0.27
C ASN A 233 21.88 -0.51 -0.06
N ILE A 234 21.51 -1.36 -1.01
CA ILE A 234 20.11 -1.66 -1.32
C ILE A 234 19.48 -2.47 -0.20
N MET A 235 18.22 -2.17 0.08
CA MET A 235 17.45 -2.86 1.11
C MET A 235 17.22 -4.31 0.67
N GLY A 236 17.42 -5.27 1.57
CA GLY A 236 17.06 -6.65 1.28
C GLY A 236 15.54 -6.77 1.11
N ALA A 237 15.11 -7.46 0.05
CA ALA A 237 13.71 -7.82 -0.17
C ALA A 237 13.21 -8.71 0.99
N PRO A 238 12.22 -8.28 1.80
CA PRO A 238 11.75 -9.02 2.98
C PRO A 238 11.33 -10.46 2.70
N ASN A 239 10.78 -10.73 1.51
CA ASN A 239 10.32 -12.06 1.09
C ASN A 239 11.28 -12.73 0.10
N GLY A 240 12.47 -12.16 -0.10
CA GLY A 240 13.55 -12.72 -0.92
C GLY A 240 13.40 -12.51 -2.43
N ASP A 241 12.27 -11.97 -2.90
CA ASP A 241 12.05 -11.60 -4.30
C ASP A 241 11.77 -10.10 -4.42
N ALA A 242 12.73 -9.35 -4.95
CA ALA A 242 12.62 -7.91 -5.09
C ALA A 242 11.43 -7.50 -5.98
N GLY A 243 11.08 -8.30 -7.00
CA GLY A 243 9.93 -8.01 -7.87
C GLY A 243 8.60 -8.09 -7.12
N ALA A 244 8.38 -9.16 -6.35
CA ALA A 244 7.19 -9.34 -5.54
C ALA A 244 7.10 -8.31 -4.41
N ASP A 245 8.22 -8.03 -3.72
CA ASP A 245 8.25 -7.01 -2.67
C ASP A 245 8.06 -5.59 -3.22
N GLY A 246 8.59 -5.32 -4.42
CA GLY A 246 8.30 -4.11 -5.17
C GLY A 246 6.81 -3.98 -5.51
N MET A 247 6.19 -5.06 -5.97
CA MET A 247 4.73 -5.08 -6.21
C MET A 247 3.95 -4.77 -4.95
N ILE A 248 4.38 -5.20 -3.75
CA ILE A 248 3.68 -4.84 -2.51
C ILE A 248 3.63 -3.32 -2.32
N SER A 249 4.75 -2.62 -2.54
CA SER A 249 4.79 -1.15 -2.44
C SER A 249 3.85 -0.51 -3.45
N VAL A 250 3.85 -0.98 -4.69
CA VAL A 250 2.99 -0.41 -5.74
C VAL A 250 1.51 -0.74 -5.48
N ILE A 251 1.17 -1.96 -5.05
CA ILE A 251 -0.21 -2.32 -4.66
C ILE A 251 -0.68 -1.41 -3.52
N ALA A 252 0.16 -1.15 -2.51
CA ALA A 252 -0.17 -0.24 -1.43
C ALA A 252 -0.51 1.16 -1.96
N HIS A 253 0.35 1.71 -2.83
CA HIS A 253 0.18 3.00 -3.48
C HIS A 253 -1.13 3.05 -4.27
N GLU A 254 -1.35 2.13 -5.21
CA GLU A 254 -2.55 2.11 -6.05
C GLU A 254 -3.85 1.89 -5.25
N LEU A 255 -3.80 1.12 -4.16
CA LEU A 255 -4.95 0.94 -3.28
C LEU A 255 -5.28 2.22 -2.51
N ALA A 256 -4.26 2.96 -2.04
CA ALA A 256 -4.47 4.23 -1.36
C ALA A 256 -5.11 5.24 -2.32
N GLU A 257 -4.54 5.37 -3.52
CA GLU A 257 -5.00 6.28 -4.56
C GLU A 257 -6.42 5.96 -5.02
N VAL A 258 -6.71 4.73 -5.42
CA VAL A 258 -8.08 4.35 -5.81
C VAL A 258 -9.09 4.49 -4.68
N SER A 259 -8.66 4.39 -3.42
CA SER A 259 -9.55 4.60 -2.28
C SER A 259 -9.89 6.07 -2.08
N SER A 260 -8.95 6.96 -2.36
CA SER A 260 -9.10 8.41 -2.24
C SER A 260 -9.65 9.08 -3.49
N ASN A 261 -9.46 8.46 -4.66
CA ASN A 261 -9.78 9.02 -5.96
C ASN A 261 -10.39 8.00 -6.95
N PRO A 262 -11.39 7.18 -6.57
CA PRO A 262 -11.89 6.05 -7.36
C PRO A 262 -12.42 6.41 -8.75
N LEU A 263 -12.86 7.65 -8.96
CA LEU A 263 -13.42 8.16 -10.22
C LEU A 263 -12.57 9.28 -10.85
N VAL A 264 -11.34 9.47 -10.36
CA VAL A 264 -10.40 10.50 -10.83
C VAL A 264 -10.98 11.92 -10.75
N ASN A 265 -11.66 12.21 -9.64
CA ASN A 265 -12.31 13.49 -9.38
C ASN A 265 -12.46 13.84 -7.88
N ALA A 266 -11.69 13.23 -6.96
CA ALA A 266 -11.78 13.43 -5.52
C ALA A 266 -10.50 14.04 -4.94
N TRP A 267 -9.48 13.27 -4.54
CA TRP A 267 -8.27 13.82 -3.91
C TRP A 267 -7.07 13.80 -4.84
N TYR A 268 -6.63 14.96 -5.28
CA TYR A 268 -5.43 15.12 -6.10
C TYR A 268 -4.94 16.58 -6.12
N ALA A 269 -3.68 16.79 -6.49
CA ALA A 269 -3.09 18.12 -6.59
C ALA A 269 -3.27 18.74 -7.98
N GLY A 270 -3.57 20.04 -8.00
CA GLY A 270 -3.78 20.83 -9.21
C GLY A 270 -5.18 20.70 -9.82
N ASP A 271 -5.41 21.40 -10.93
CA ASP A 271 -6.72 21.48 -11.59
C ASP A 271 -6.96 20.42 -12.68
N ASP A 272 -5.91 19.73 -13.13
CA ASP A 272 -5.96 18.79 -14.26
C ASP A 272 -5.97 17.33 -13.78
N PRO A 273 -7.09 16.59 -13.92
CA PRO A 273 -7.21 15.22 -13.47
C PRO A 273 -6.55 14.20 -14.41
N THR A 274 -5.89 14.62 -15.51
CA THR A 274 -5.38 13.67 -16.52
C THR A 274 -4.11 12.92 -16.11
N ALA A 275 -3.30 13.52 -15.22
CA ALA A 275 -2.12 12.89 -14.61
C ALA A 275 -1.72 13.65 -13.32
N PRO A 276 -2.61 13.72 -12.31
CA PRO A 276 -2.35 14.54 -11.16
C PRO A 276 -1.43 13.82 -10.17
N THR A 277 -0.81 14.58 -9.28
CA THR A 277 -0.14 14.02 -8.10
C THR A 277 -1.21 13.68 -7.06
N GLU A 278 -1.24 12.44 -6.58
CA GLU A 278 -2.26 11.95 -5.65
C GLU A 278 -1.68 11.66 -4.25
N ILE A 279 -2.52 11.12 -3.36
CA ILE A 279 -2.19 10.98 -1.93
C ILE A 279 -0.97 10.09 -1.65
N ALA A 280 -0.65 9.15 -2.55
CA ALA A 280 0.41 8.17 -2.34
C ALA A 280 1.71 8.51 -3.09
N ASP A 281 1.72 9.60 -3.85
CA ASP A 281 2.90 10.20 -4.47
C ASP A 281 3.75 11.04 -3.49
N LEU A 282 3.21 11.34 -2.30
CA LEU A 282 3.78 12.27 -1.31
C LEU A 282 4.48 11.62 -0.11
#